data_AF-W7JCL3-F1
#
_entry.id   AF-W7JCL3-F1
#
_cell.length_a   1.000
_cell.length_b   1.000
_cell.length_c   1.000
_cell.angle_alpha   90.00
_cell.angle_beta   90.00
_cell.angle_gamma   90.00
#
_symmetry.space_group_name_H-M   'P 1'
#
loop_
_entity.id
_entity.type
_entity.pdbx_description
1 polymer ?
#
loop_
_entity_poly.entity_id
_entity_poly.type
_entity_poly.pdbx_seq_one_letter_code
_entity_poly.pdbx_strand_id
1 'polypeptide(L)' 'ILRSKHCQMCKRCVRTFDHHCPWINNCVAENNRSFFLLYLYFELFTIWCSIKFISHVVYLTLYDDNGFVKINQQINK' A
#
# COMPACT_ATOMS: atom_id res chain seq x y z
N ILE A 1 10.78 -31.19 -6.88
CA ILE A 1 11.83 -30.36 -7.55
C ILE A 1 12.39 -29.41 -6.51
N LEU A 2 13.63 -29.63 -6.03
CA LEU A 2 14.31 -28.65 -5.18
C LEU A 2 14.85 -27.52 -6.06
N ARG A 3 14.17 -26.35 -6.05
CA ARG A 3 14.63 -25.14 -6.73
C ARG A 3 15.36 -24.23 -5.73
N SER A 4 16.58 -24.59 -5.34
CA SER A 4 17.44 -23.69 -4.56
C SER A 4 18.22 -22.74 -5.48
N LYS A 5 18.41 -21.49 -5.07
CA LYS A 5 19.30 -20.53 -5.75
C LYS A 5 20.18 -19.79 -4.75
N HIS A 6 21.42 -19.48 -5.13
CA HIS A 6 22.29 -18.61 -4.35
C HIS A 6 21.88 -17.15 -4.55
N CYS A 7 21.56 -16.45 -3.47
CA CYS A 7 21.33 -15.00 -3.51
C CYS A 7 22.63 -14.28 -3.15
N GLN A 8 23.20 -13.55 -4.11
CA GLN A 8 24.44 -12.78 -3.90
C GLN A 8 24.27 -11.67 -2.85
N MET A 9 23.09 -11.04 -2.80
CA MET A 9 22.81 -9.95 -1.85
C MET A 9 22.76 -10.45 -0.40
N CYS A 10 22.09 -11.59 -0.16
CA CYS A 10 22.03 -12.22 1.17
C CYS A 10 23.21 -13.15 1.46
N LYS A 11 24.11 -13.38 0.50
CA LYS A 11 25.28 -14.29 0.58
C LYS A 11 24.94 -15.70 1.08
N ARG A 12 23.77 -16.24 0.69
CA ARG A 12 23.33 -17.58 1.09
C ARG A 12 22.47 -18.27 0.02
N CYS A 13 22.46 -19.59 0.04
CA CYS A 13 21.54 -20.39 -0.77
C CYS A 13 20.16 -20.42 -0.12
N VAL A 14 19.12 -20.19 -0.93
CA VAL A 14 17.74 -20.12 -0.47
C VAL A 14 16.93 -21.21 -1.18
N ARG A 15 16.27 -22.06 -0.40
CA ARG A 15 15.41 -23.14 -0.91
C ARG A 15 14.11 -22.57 -1.44
N THR A 16 13.65 -23.12 -2.58
CA THR A 16 12.43 -22.67 -3.26
C THR A 16 12.44 -21.14 -3.48
N PHE A 17 13.59 -20.62 -3.91
CA PHE A 17 13.83 -19.19 -4.05
C PHE A 17 12.86 -18.59 -5.06
N ASP A 18 12.24 -17.49 -4.66
CA ASP A 18 11.45 -16.63 -5.54
C ASP A 18 12.30 -15.50 -6.10
N HIS A 19 12.62 -14.54 -5.22
CA HIS A 19 13.39 -13.34 -5.51
C HIS A 19 14.00 -12.77 -4.23
N HIS A 20 14.96 -11.86 -4.38
CA HIS A 20 15.40 -10.99 -3.29
C HIS A 20 14.60 -9.69 -3.37
N CYS A 21 13.91 -9.33 -2.30
CA CYS A 21 13.11 -8.12 -2.23
C CYS A 21 13.86 -7.05 -1.43
N PRO A 22 14.29 -5.94 -2.06
CA PRO A 22 14.98 -4.87 -1.35
C PRO A 22 14.13 -4.22 -0.27
N TRP A 23 12.81 -4.18 -0.47
CA TRP A 23 11.85 -3.51 0.42
C TRP A 23 11.76 -4.14 1.81
N ILE A 24 11.89 -5.46 1.89
CA ILE A 24 11.96 -6.19 3.16
C ILE A 24 13.40 -6.60 3.52
N ASN A 25 14.37 -6.14 2.72
CA ASN A 25 15.80 -6.48 2.82
C ASN A 25 16.05 -8.00 3.02
N ASN A 26 15.28 -8.85 2.34
CA ASN A 26 15.34 -10.30 2.52
C ASN A 26 14.87 -11.05 1.26
N CYS A 27 15.22 -12.33 1.17
CA CYS A 27 14.70 -13.21 0.13
C CYS A 27 13.27 -13.64 0.45
N VAL A 28 12.41 -13.61 -0.56
CA VAL A 28 11.11 -14.26 -0.54
C VAL A 28 11.28 -15.70 -1.02
N ALA A 29 10.86 -16.63 -0.18
CA ALA A 29 11.00 -18.07 -0.36
C ALA A 29 9.89 -18.79 0.39
N GLU A 30 9.82 -20.12 0.31
CA GLU A 30 8.70 -20.88 0.89
C GLU A 30 8.38 -20.58 2.36
N ASN A 31 9.38 -20.30 3.20
CA ASN A 31 9.19 -20.08 4.64
C ASN A 31 8.56 -18.72 4.96
N ASN A 32 8.61 -17.76 4.04
CA ASN A 32 8.04 -16.42 4.25
C ASN A 32 7.14 -15.94 3.10
N ARG A 33 6.89 -16.77 2.09
CA ARG A 33 6.04 -16.42 0.93
C ARG A 33 4.63 -16.02 1.36
N SER A 34 4.01 -16.79 2.25
CA SER A 34 2.66 -16.48 2.76
C SER A 34 2.62 -15.18 3.55
N PHE A 35 3.63 -14.94 4.40
CA PHE A 35 3.76 -13.68 5.14
C PHE A 35 4.00 -12.48 4.22
N PHE A 36 4.79 -12.67 3.16
CA PHE A 36 5.02 -11.63 2.15
C PHE A 36 3.72 -11.28 1.40
N LEU A 37 2.90 -12.28 1.04
CA LEU A 37 1.58 -12.02 0.44
C LEU A 37 0.63 -11.28 1.39
N LEU A 38 0.64 -11.65 2.68
CA LEU A 38 -0.14 -10.95 3.70
C LEU A 38 0.32 -9.50 3.87
N TYR A 39 1.63 -9.26 3.87
CA TYR A 39 2.22 -7.91 3.88
C TYR A 39 1.70 -7.07 2.70
N LEU A 40 1.73 -7.60 1.47
CA LEU A 40 1.22 -6.90 0.29
C LEU A 40 -0.28 -6.58 0.39
N TYR A 41 -1.07 -7.51 0.95
CA TYR A 41 -2.49 -7.27 1.17
C TYR A 41 -2.74 -6.10 2.15
N PHE A 42 -2.02 -6.07 3.27
CA PHE A 42 -2.13 -4.97 4.23
C PHE A 42 -1.63 -3.64 3.66
N GLU A 43 -0.59 -3.65 2.83
CA GLU A 43 -0.09 -2.46 2.14
C GLU A 43 -1.18 -1.86 1.23
N LEU A 44 -1.83 -2.69 0.40
CA LEU A 44 -2.94 -2.27 -0.46
C LEU A 44 -4.14 -1.77 0.36
N PHE A 45 -4.49 -2.47 1.43
CA PHE A 45 -5.58 -2.05 2.32
C PHE A 45 -5.30 -0.69 2.96
N THR A 46 -4.07 -0.48 3.44
CA THR A 46 -3.63 0.78 4.05
C THR A 46 -3.69 1.94 3.05
N ILE A 47 -3.23 1.72 1.81
CA ILE A 47 -3.33 2.71 0.73
C ILE A 47 -4.80 3.07 0.45
N TRP A 48 -5.68 2.06 0.34
CA TRP A 48 -7.10 2.28 0.11
C TRP A 48 -7.77 3.08 1.23
N CYS A 49 -7.52 2.71 2.49
CA CYS A 49 -8.00 3.44 3.66
C CYS A 49 -7.50 4.89 3.67
N SER A 50 -6.23 5.10 3.33
CA SER A 50 -5.61 6.43 3.30
C SER A 50 -6.23 7.33 2.23
N ILE A 51 -6.48 6.81 1.03
CA ILE A 51 -7.17 7.53 -0.05
C ILE A 51 -8.57 7.93 0.40
N LYS A 52 -9.33 7.00 1.00
CA LYS A 52 -10.67 7.29 1.51
C LYS A 52 -10.66 8.36 2.59
N PHE A 53 -9.76 8.25 3.54
CA PHE A 53 -9.60 9.25 4.60
C PHE A 53 -9.27 10.64 4.03
N ILE A 54 -8.29 10.73 3.13
CA ILE A 54 -7.91 11.99 2.49
C ILE A 54 -9.09 12.56 1.70
N SER A 55 -9.78 11.75 0.90
CA SER A 55 -10.94 12.21 0.12
C SER A 55 -12.07 12.76 1.00
N HIS A 56 -12.29 12.15 2.17
CA HIS A 56 -13.28 12.61 3.14
C HIS A 56 -12.85 13.94 3.78
N VAL A 57 -11.58 14.07 4.18
CA VAL A 57 -11.04 15.32 4.71
C VAL A 57 -11.15 16.43 3.65
N VAL A 58 -10.72 16.18 2.41
CA VAL A 58 -10.82 17.15 1.31
C VAL A 58 -12.26 17.52 1.02
N TYR A 59 -13.20 16.56 1.02
CA TYR A 59 -14.62 16.86 0.85
C TYR A 59 -15.12 17.80 1.94
N LEU A 60 -14.76 17.56 3.20
CA LEU A 60 -15.16 18.40 4.32
C LEU A 60 -14.53 19.79 4.23
N THR A 61 -13.24 19.91 3.93
CA THR A 61 -12.58 21.21 3.78
C THR A 61 -13.14 21.99 2.59
N LEU A 62 -13.34 21.34 1.44
CA LEU A 62 -13.97 21.99 0.29
C LEU A 62 -15.42 22.38 0.59
N TYR A 63 -16.19 21.57 1.32
CA TYR A 63 -17.56 21.92 1.70
C TYR A 63 -17.61 23.11 2.65
N ASP A 64 -16.68 23.20 3.60
CA ASP A 64 -16.54 24.32 4.53
C ASP A 64 -16.11 25.60 3.78
N ASP A 65 -15.10 25.50 2.91
CA ASP A 65 -14.65 26.61 2.04
C ASP A 65 -15.75 27.07 1.06
N ASN A 66 -16.62 26.14 0.62
CA ASN A 66 -17.77 26.43 -0.25
C ASN A 66 -18.95 27.11 0.48
N GLY A 67 -18.76 27.68 1.68
CA GLY A 67 -19.68 28.67 2.25
C GLY A 67 -20.09 29.76 1.23
N PHE A 68 -19.23 30.05 0.26
CA PHE A 68 -19.48 30.91 -0.90
C PHE A 68 -20.58 30.40 -1.89
N VAL A 69 -20.74 29.08 -2.07
CA VAL A 69 -21.77 28.49 -2.95
C VAL A 69 -23.15 28.53 -2.29
N LYS A 70 -23.23 28.31 -0.97
CA LYS A 70 -24.49 28.46 -0.21
C LYS A 70 -24.98 29.91 -0.18
N ILE A 71 -24.08 30.88 0.01
CA ILE A 71 -24.40 32.31 -0.07
C ILE A 71 -24.84 32.67 -1.50
N ASN A 72 -24.15 32.19 -2.54
CA ASN A 72 -24.55 32.42 -3.93
C ASN A 72 -25.92 31.82 -4.27
N GLN A 73 -26.27 30.64 -3.74
CA GLN A 73 -27.62 30.07 -3.93
C GLN A 73 -28.70 30.81 -3.13
N GLN A 74 -28.37 31.46 -2.01
CA GLN A 74 -29.30 32.34 -1.28
C GLN A 74 -29.49 33.71 -1.93
N ILE A 75 -28.46 34.27 -2.59
CA ILE A 75 -28.56 35.53 -3.32
C ILE A 75 -29.36 35.36 -4.63
N ASN A 76 -29.28 34.19 -5.26
CA ASN A 76 -29.99 33.87 -6.51
C ASN A 76 -31.38 33.23 -6.29
N LYS A 77 -31.95 33.32 -5.10
CA LYS A 77 -33.32 32.89 -4.77
C LYS A 77 -34.15 34.08 -4.33
#